data_AF-A0A967WX00-F1
#
_entry.id   AF-A0A967WX00-F1
#
_cell.length_a   1.000
_cell.length_b   1.000
_cell.length_c   1.000
_cell.angle_alpha   90.00
_cell.angle_beta   90.00
_cell.angle_gamma   90.00
#
_symmetry.space_group_name_H-M   'P 1'
#
loop_
_entity.id
_entity.type
_entity.pdbx_description
1 polymer ?
#
loop_
_entity_poly.entity_id
_entity_poly.type
_entity_poly.pdbx_seq_one_letter_code
_entity_poly.pdbx_strand_id
1 'polypeptide(L)'
;EPAESGGFEAPVGVTDELTSPQPGQYVLTTCANLTYYFDSPRHRRVSRIEAPNGQALALIYDTFNKLVAIRDPYGRQITLT
;
A
#
# COMPACT_ATOMS: atom_id res chain seq x y z
N GLU A 1 3.08 -21.00 -12.00
CA GLU A 1 3.06 -21.96 -10.87
C GLU A 1 3.61 -21.25 -9.63
N PRO A 2 3.25 -21.62 -8.39
CA PRO A 2 3.76 -20.93 -7.21
C PRO A 2 5.20 -21.39 -6.94
N ALA A 3 6.12 -20.45 -6.71
CA ALA A 3 7.49 -20.75 -6.31
C ALA A 3 7.56 -21.17 -4.82
N GLU A 4 8.32 -22.22 -4.52
CA GLU A 4 8.42 -22.90 -3.20
C GLU A 4 8.94 -22.03 -2.02
N SER A 5 9.22 -20.74 -2.22
CA SER A 5 9.65 -19.82 -1.15
C SER A 5 8.53 -18.88 -0.66
N GLY A 6 7.28 -19.06 -1.11
CA GLY A 6 6.21 -18.10 -0.81
C GLY A 6 6.38 -16.75 -1.54
N GLY A 7 7.28 -16.71 -2.54
CA GLY A 7 7.44 -15.59 -3.45
C GLY A 7 6.40 -15.67 -4.56
N PHE A 8 5.71 -14.56 -4.80
CA PHE A 8 4.84 -14.41 -5.96
C PHE A 8 5.73 -14.12 -7.18
N GLU A 9 5.80 -15.05 -8.13
CA GLU A 9 6.49 -14.81 -9.40
C GLU A 9 5.52 -14.07 -10.33
N ALA A 10 5.85 -12.81 -10.64
CA ALA A 10 4.98 -11.95 -11.42
C ALA A 10 4.87 -12.46 -12.87
N PRO A 11 3.69 -12.40 -13.51
CA PRO A 11 3.55 -12.71 -14.93
C PRO A 11 4.48 -11.86 -15.80
N VAL A 12 4.88 -12.38 -16.96
CA VAL A 12 5.69 -11.64 -17.93
C VAL A 12 5.04 -10.27 -18.23
N GLY A 13 5.82 -9.20 -18.06
CA GLY A 13 5.38 -7.82 -18.26
C GLY A 13 4.89 -7.11 -16.99
N VAL A 14 4.69 -7.85 -15.89
CA VAL A 14 4.45 -7.26 -14.56
C VAL A 14 5.81 -7.10 -13.88
N THR A 15 6.24 -5.84 -13.72
CA THR A 15 7.49 -5.46 -13.04
C THR A 15 7.23 -4.87 -11.66
N ASP A 16 6.01 -5.04 -11.16
CA ASP A 16 5.65 -4.67 -9.80
C ASP A 16 6.38 -5.60 -8.81
N GLU A 17 6.91 -5.02 -7.74
CA GLU A 17 7.66 -5.73 -6.70
C GLU A 17 6.91 -5.67 -5.37
N LEU A 18 6.56 -6.84 -4.82
CA LEU A 18 5.94 -6.95 -3.50
C LEU A 18 6.98 -7.46 -2.49
N THR A 19 7.27 -6.66 -1.47
CA THR A 19 8.18 -7.01 -0.38
C THR A 19 7.45 -7.06 0.97
N SER A 20 8.02 -7.77 1.94
CA SER A 20 7.51 -7.86 3.32
C SER A 20 8.62 -7.47 4.30
N PRO A 21 8.87 -6.16 4.55
CA PRO A 21 10.00 -5.72 5.36
C PRO A 21 9.96 -6.23 6.80
N GLN A 22 8.77 -6.47 7.34
CA GLN A 22 8.51 -7.02 8.67
C GLN A 22 7.26 -7.91 8.62
N PRO A 23 7.09 -8.86 9.56
CA PRO A 23 5.89 -9.67 9.64
C PRO A 23 4.61 -8.81 9.69
N GLY A 24 3.73 -8.99 8.71
CA GLY A 24 2.45 -8.27 8.64
C GLY A 24 2.53 -6.86 8.03
N GLN A 25 3.70 -6.44 7.54
CA GLN A 25 3.85 -5.25 6.70
C GLN A 25 4.20 -5.67 5.28
N TYR A 26 3.47 -5.14 4.31
CA TYR A 26 3.76 -5.35 2.89
C TYR A 26 3.95 -4.03 2.17
N VAL A 27 4.86 -4.01 1.20
CA VAL A 27 5.15 -2.85 0.36
C VAL A 27 5.13 -3.30 -1.09
N LEU A 28 4.23 -2.72 -1.88
CA LEU A 28 4.15 -2.93 -3.32
C LEU A 28 4.72 -1.71 -4.05
N THR A 29 5.76 -1.91 -4.83
CA THR A 29 6.31 -0.89 -5.74
C THR A 29 5.86 -1.23 -7.15
N THR A 30 5.18 -0.31 -7.82
CA THR A 30 4.70 -0.53 -9.19
C THR A 30 5.77 -0.17 -10.22
N CYS A 31 5.55 -0.61 -11.46
CA CYS A 31 6.37 -0.21 -12.61
C CYS A 31 6.40 1.31 -12.88
N ALA A 32 5.45 2.07 -12.33
CA ALA A 32 5.40 3.53 -12.38
C ALA A 32 6.08 4.19 -11.17
N ASN A 33 6.82 3.41 -10.36
CA ASN A 33 7.46 3.85 -9.12
C ASN A 33 6.49 4.43 -8.07
N LEU A 34 5.22 4.04 -8.11
CA LEU A 34 4.31 4.27 -6.98
C LEU A 34 4.55 3.21 -5.92
N THR A 35 4.61 3.63 -4.66
CA THR A 35 4.78 2.71 -3.53
C THR A 35 3.51 2.67 -2.69
N TYR A 36 2.93 1.48 -2.56
CA TYR A 36 1.76 1.20 -1.74
C TYR A 36 2.19 0.49 -0.47
N TYR A 37 1.74 1.01 0.66
CA TYR A 37 2.07 0.51 1.98
C TYR A 37 0.86 -0.19 2.60
N PHE A 38 1.08 -1.37 3.16
CA PHE A 38 0.07 -2.18 3.86
C PHE A 38 0.56 -2.45 5.27
N ASP A 39 0.56 -1.41 6.11
CA ASP A 39 1.32 -1.42 7.37
C ASP A 39 0.50 -1.85 8.59
N SER A 40 -0.83 -1.87 8.44
CA SER A 40 -1.74 -2.15 9.55
C SER A 40 -2.01 -3.64 9.68
N PRO A 41 -1.58 -4.30 10.77
CA PRO A 41 -1.88 -5.72 10.98
C PRO A 41 -3.37 -5.98 11.21
N ARG A 42 -4.14 -4.93 11.55
CA ARG A 42 -5.57 -5.00 11.85
C ARG A 42 -6.44 -5.06 10.61
N HIS A 43 -6.18 -4.20 9.62
CA HIS A 43 -6.99 -4.16 8.39
C HIS A 43 -6.28 -4.73 7.17
N ARG A 44 -4.94 -4.76 7.12
CA ARG A 44 -4.15 -5.26 5.97
C ARG A 44 -4.58 -4.62 4.64
N ARG A 45 -4.93 -3.33 4.69
CA ARG A 45 -5.33 -2.49 3.54
C ARG A 45 -4.27 -1.40 3.33
N VAL A 46 -4.29 -0.78 2.16
CA VAL A 46 -3.38 0.32 1.81
C VAL A 46 -3.52 1.45 2.83
N SER A 47 -2.47 1.74 3.59
CA SER A 47 -2.38 2.85 4.56
C SER A 47 -1.79 4.11 3.93
N ARG A 48 -0.90 3.93 2.94
CA ARG A 48 -0.18 5.04 2.30
C ARG A 48 0.11 4.73 0.84
N ILE A 49 0.00 5.75 -0.01
CA ILE A 49 0.42 5.71 -1.42
C ILE A 49 1.43 6.83 -1.60
N GLU A 50 2.66 6.47 -1.95
CA GLU A 50 3.77 7.39 -2.13
C GLU A 50 4.16 7.47 -3.60
N ALA A 51 4.30 8.70 -4.09
CA ALA A 51 4.80 9.00 -5.41
C ALA A 51 6.34 9.01 -5.42
N PRO A 52 7.00 8.92 -6.59
CA PRO A 52 8.46 8.89 -6.69
C PRO A 52 9.15 10.13 -6.10
N ASN A 53 8.44 11.25 -5.97
CA ASN A 53 8.93 12.49 -5.38
C ASN A 53 8.80 12.53 -3.84
N GLY A 54 8.38 11.43 -3.19
CA GLY A 54 8.18 11.31 -1.75
C GLY A 54 6.88 11.92 -1.22
N GLN A 55 6.05 12.49 -2.10
CA GLN A 55 4.71 12.95 -1.70
C GLN A 55 3.80 11.75 -1.50
N ALA A 56 3.08 11.72 -0.37
CA ALA A 56 2.25 10.58 -0.04
C ALA A 56 0.82 10.97 0.37
N LEU A 57 -0.14 10.20 -0.11
CA LEU A 57 -1.50 10.19 0.41
C LEU A 57 -1.58 9.23 1.59
N ALA A 58 -2.25 9.64 2.66
CA ALA A 58 -2.59 8.80 3.80
C ALA A 58 -4.07 8.37 3.72
N LEU A 59 -4.30 7.07 3.84
CA LEU A 59 -5.64 6.47 3.82
C LEU A 59 -6.02 6.09 5.25
N ILE A 60 -7.11 6.67 5.76
CA ILE A 60 -7.51 6.59 7.16
C ILE A 60 -8.75 5.71 7.28
N TYR A 61 -8.66 4.70 8.13
CA TYR A 61 -9.73 3.73 8.37
C TYR A 61 -10.33 3.85 9.77
N ASP A 62 -11.62 3.57 9.89
CA ASP A 62 -12.31 3.51 11.19
C ASP A 62 -12.07 2.18 11.93
N THR A 63 -12.69 2.05 13.11
CA THR A 63 -12.64 0.83 13.92
C THR A 63 -13.31 -0.37 13.25
N PHE A 64 -14.13 -0.19 12.22
CA PHE A 64 -14.73 -1.27 11.44
C PHE A 64 -13.97 -1.54 10.12
N ASN A 65 -12.75 -1.00 10.01
CA ASN A 65 -11.88 -1.11 8.85
C ASN A 65 -12.45 -0.47 7.57
N LYS A 66 -13.38 0.49 7.67
CA LYS A 66 -13.90 1.27 6.53
C LYS A 66 -13.04 2.50 6.28
N LEU A 67 -12.79 2.82 5.00
CA LEU A 67 -12.05 4.03 4.64
C LEU A 67 -12.95 5.24 4.91
N VAL A 68 -12.52 6.14 5.79
CA VAL A 68 -13.29 7.32 6.20
C VAL A 68 -12.64 8.64 5.78
N ALA A 69 -11.36 8.62 5.44
CA ALA A 69 -10.69 9.81 4.93
C ALA A 69 -9.46 9.49 4.07
N ILE A 70 -9.15 10.43 3.18
CA ILE A 70 -7.89 10.49 2.43
C ILE A 70 -7.28 11.86 2.70
N ARG A 71 -6.05 11.87 3.17
CA ARG A 71 -5.30 13.09 3.51
C ARG A 71 -4.06 13.23 2.64
N ASP A 72 -3.81 14.42 2.13
CA ASP A 72 -2.60 14.72 1.36
C ASP A 72 -1.43 15.18 2.25
N PRO A 73 -0.21 15.36 1.69
CA PRO A 73 0.96 15.80 2.46
C PRO A 73 0.82 17.18 3.11
N TYR A 74 -0.06 18.02 2.58
CA TYR A 74 -0.29 19.39 3.04
C TYR A 74 -1.42 19.48 4.08
N GLY A 75 -1.96 18.33 4.51
CA GLY A 75 -3.01 18.23 5.52
C GLY A 75 -4.43 18.44 4.98
N ARG A 76 -4.60 18.64 3.66
CA ARG A 76 -5.94 18.69 3.05
C ARG A 76 -6.54 17.30 3.10
N GLN A 77 -7.83 17.22 3.42
CA GLN A 77 -8.51 15.95 3.63
C GLN A 77 -9.87 15.91 2.93
N ILE A 78 -10.16 14.78 2.31
CA ILE A 78 -11.51 14.39 1.89
C ILE A 78 -12.02 13.37 2.91
N THR A 79 -13.20 13.63 3.45
CA THR A 79 -13.91 12.70 4.35
C THR A 79 -14.99 11.96 3.55
N LEU A 80 -15.09 10.65 3.78
CA LEU A 80 -16.05 9.75 3.14
C LEU A 80 -17.14 9.41 4.17
N THR A 81 -18.40 9.63 3.80
CA THR A 81 -19.59 9.42 4.65
C THR A 81 -20.51 8.39 4.03
#